data_AF-A0A6A1VUP4-F1
#
_entry.id   AF-A0A6A1VUP4-F1
#
_cell.length_a   1.000
_cell.length_b   1.000
_cell.length_c   1.000
_cell.angle_alpha   90.00
_cell.angle_beta   90.00
_cell.angle_gamma   90.00
#
_symmetry.space_group_name_H-M   'P 1'
#
loop_
_entity.id
_entity.type
_entity.pdbx_description
1 polymer ?
#
loop_
_entity_poly.entity_id
_entity_poly.type
_entity_poly.pdbx_seq_one_letter_code
_entity_poly.pdbx_strand_id
1 'polypeptide(L)'
;MCSSHIGSLVRSHVPFDVVNWSKVSDEVKSYVMNKVLDDFNLDYDWPEDRNTVMSTMNTAYMTHRNRIHQYYALFSTKEEVLEHPVPNMKKKNGLPSVNYLVLNNFRKKMEALQLQHEYGGRLEEAKMEIEEIRARQKKKDKVFVRQAEIERAMREQQQHLMEQKQHLEEQQRKQQAEQEKRLQLLQAQMHEQMIEQ
;
A
#
# COMPACT_ATOMS: atom_id res chain seq x y z
N MET A 1 -15.73 -9.50 46.49
CA MET A 1 -15.65 -10.94 46.88
C MET A 1 -16.34 -11.86 45.87
N CYS A 2 -17.51 -11.50 45.33
CA CYS A 2 -18.23 -12.33 44.34
C CYS A 2 -17.48 -12.52 43.01
N SER A 3 -16.98 -11.44 42.39
CA SER A 3 -16.25 -11.54 41.10
C SER A 3 -14.95 -12.36 41.18
N SER A 4 -14.26 -12.35 42.32
CA SER A 4 -13.06 -13.18 42.54
C SER A 4 -13.39 -14.67 42.67
N HIS A 5 -14.53 -15.01 43.29
CA HIS A 5 -15.04 -16.37 43.41
C HIS A 5 -15.51 -16.91 42.06
N ILE A 6 -16.35 -16.15 41.36
CA ILE A 6 -16.81 -16.46 39.99
C ILE A 6 -15.61 -16.69 39.07
N GLY A 7 -14.61 -15.81 39.13
CA GLY A 7 -13.40 -15.95 38.34
C GLY A 7 -12.62 -17.24 38.64
N SER A 8 -12.58 -17.69 39.91
CA SER A 8 -11.95 -18.96 40.29
C SER A 8 -12.69 -20.17 39.73
N LEU A 9 -14.03 -20.16 39.81
CA LEU A 9 -14.89 -21.21 39.28
C LEU A 9 -14.76 -21.31 37.76
N VAL A 10 -14.85 -20.17 37.06
CA VAL A 10 -14.63 -20.09 35.61
C VAL A 10 -13.26 -20.67 35.25
N ARG A 11 -12.20 -20.28 35.98
CA ARG A 11 -10.85 -20.79 35.66
C ARG A 11 -10.64 -22.27 35.92
N SER A 12 -11.40 -22.83 36.85
CA SER A 12 -11.25 -24.21 37.28
C SER A 12 -12.10 -25.18 36.45
N HIS A 13 -13.22 -24.73 35.90
CA HIS A 13 -14.25 -25.60 35.32
C HIS A 13 -14.55 -25.32 33.84
N VAL A 14 -14.25 -24.13 33.33
CA VAL A 14 -14.52 -23.80 31.93
C VAL A 14 -13.32 -24.17 31.05
N PRO A 15 -13.53 -24.91 29.94
CA PRO A 15 -12.46 -25.25 29.01
C PRO A 15 -11.98 -24.03 28.20
N PHE A 16 -10.68 -23.98 27.90
CA PHE A 16 -10.01 -22.82 27.29
C PHE A 16 -9.59 -23.01 25.84
N ASP A 17 -9.70 -24.23 25.34
CA ASP A 17 -9.58 -24.57 23.92
C ASP A 17 -10.74 -23.96 23.10
N VAL A 18 -11.85 -23.61 23.74
CA VAL A 18 -12.94 -22.86 23.12
C VAL A 18 -12.52 -21.40 22.89
N VAL A 19 -12.74 -20.89 21.67
CA VAL A 19 -12.33 -19.51 21.31
C VAL A 19 -13.32 -18.47 21.84
N ASN A 20 -14.61 -18.81 21.90
CA ASN A 20 -15.68 -17.87 22.23
C ASN A 20 -16.53 -18.42 23.39
N TRP A 21 -16.89 -17.55 24.35
CA TRP A 21 -17.78 -17.89 25.46
C TRP A 21 -19.12 -18.50 25.00
N SER A 22 -19.67 -18.02 23.89
CA SER A 22 -20.92 -18.54 23.31
C SER A 22 -20.82 -20.02 22.93
N LYS A 23 -19.62 -20.51 22.58
CA LYS A 23 -19.36 -21.90 22.19
C LYS A 23 -19.06 -22.84 23.36
N VAL A 24 -18.94 -22.32 24.59
CA VAL A 24 -18.84 -23.17 25.79
C VAL A 24 -20.17 -23.90 25.97
N SER A 25 -20.13 -25.18 26.36
CA SER A 25 -21.36 -25.96 26.55
C SER A 25 -22.23 -25.38 27.66
N ASP A 26 -23.55 -25.43 27.46
CA ASP A 26 -24.50 -24.88 28.42
C ASP A 26 -24.54 -25.67 29.72
N GLU A 27 -24.14 -26.95 29.71
CA GLU A 27 -23.93 -27.76 30.91
C GLU A 27 -22.85 -27.16 31.82
N VAL A 28 -21.71 -26.77 31.24
CA VAL A 28 -20.60 -26.16 32.00
C VAL A 28 -20.98 -24.77 32.50
N LYS A 29 -21.67 -23.98 31.68
CA LYS A 29 -22.18 -22.66 32.09
C LYS A 29 -23.19 -22.80 33.23
N SER A 30 -24.13 -23.75 33.11
CA SER A 30 -25.15 -24.01 34.12
C SER A 30 -24.55 -24.50 35.43
N TYR A 31 -23.54 -25.36 35.39
CA TYR A 31 -22.82 -25.81 36.59
C TYR A 31 -22.20 -24.63 37.35
N VAL A 32 -21.45 -23.77 36.66
CA VAL A 32 -20.80 -22.61 37.29
C VAL A 32 -21.84 -21.60 37.77
N MET A 33 -22.89 -21.35 36.99
CA MET A 33 -24.01 -20.48 37.36
C MET A 33 -24.67 -20.94 38.66
N ASN A 34 -25.16 -22.18 38.70
CA ASN A 34 -25.88 -22.72 39.86
C ASN A 34 -24.99 -22.73 41.10
N LYS A 35 -23.69 -23.05 40.93
CA LYS A 35 -22.75 -23.02 42.06
C LYS A 35 -22.59 -21.62 42.65
N VAL A 36 -22.59 -20.58 41.81
CA VAL A 36 -22.54 -19.18 42.28
C VAL A 36 -23.85 -18.79 42.94
N LEU A 37 -25.00 -19.17 42.39
CA LEU A 37 -26.30 -18.90 43.00
C LEU A 37 -26.41 -19.54 44.39
N ASP A 38 -25.97 -20.79 44.53
CA ASP A 38 -25.88 -21.49 45.83
C ASP A 38 -24.93 -20.80 46.81
N ASP A 39 -23.68 -20.54 46.39
CA ASP A 39 -22.64 -20.03 47.29
C ASP A 39 -22.96 -18.62 47.83
N PHE A 40 -23.81 -17.86 47.13
CA PHE A 40 -24.26 -16.52 47.53
C PHE A 40 -25.73 -16.46 47.95
N ASN A 41 -26.44 -17.59 47.97
CA ASN A 41 -27.87 -17.68 48.29
C ASN A 41 -28.74 -16.69 47.48
N LEU A 42 -28.50 -16.66 46.17
CA LEU A 42 -29.22 -15.82 45.20
C LEU A 42 -30.48 -16.52 44.69
N ASP A 43 -31.43 -15.74 44.20
CA ASP A 43 -32.66 -16.28 43.63
C ASP A 43 -32.39 -16.90 42.24
N TYR A 44 -32.85 -18.14 42.08
CA TYR A 44 -32.71 -18.92 40.87
C TYR A 44 -33.58 -18.46 39.72
N ASP A 45 -34.75 -17.91 40.04
CA ASP A 45 -35.77 -17.50 39.07
C ASP A 45 -35.71 -16.00 38.76
N TRP A 46 -34.92 -15.25 39.53
CA TRP A 46 -34.74 -13.82 39.32
C TRP A 46 -33.79 -13.54 38.14
N PRO A 47 -34.28 -12.98 37.02
CA PRO A 47 -33.48 -12.85 35.80
C PRO A 47 -32.31 -11.89 35.95
N GLU A 48 -32.41 -10.88 36.82
CA GLU A 48 -31.36 -9.90 37.08
C GLU A 48 -30.11 -10.53 37.72
N ASP A 49 -30.31 -11.43 38.68
CA ASP A 49 -29.22 -12.16 39.35
C ASP A 49 -28.55 -13.11 38.35
N ARG A 50 -29.35 -13.85 37.58
CA ARG A 50 -28.85 -14.72 36.50
C ARG A 50 -28.08 -13.94 35.45
N ASN A 51 -28.60 -12.82 34.98
CA ASN A 51 -27.94 -11.99 33.96
C ASN A 51 -26.62 -11.42 34.48
N THR A 52 -26.61 -10.97 35.75
CA THR A 52 -25.42 -10.42 36.40
C THR A 52 -24.33 -11.48 36.56
N VAL A 53 -24.68 -12.68 37.04
CA VAL A 53 -23.74 -13.80 37.18
C VAL A 53 -23.21 -14.23 35.80
N MET A 54 -24.07 -14.38 34.79
CA MET A 54 -23.67 -14.74 33.43
C MET A 54 -22.70 -13.72 32.81
N SER A 55 -23.00 -12.43 32.95
CA SER A 55 -22.14 -11.34 32.47
C SER A 55 -20.78 -11.34 33.17
N THR A 56 -20.78 -11.58 34.49
CA THR A 56 -19.54 -11.66 35.29
C THR A 56 -18.71 -12.88 34.89
N MET A 57 -19.34 -14.03 34.64
CA MET A 57 -18.68 -15.23 34.14
C MET A 57 -18.04 -15.01 32.76
N ASN A 58 -18.79 -14.41 31.82
CA ASN A 58 -18.29 -14.08 30.49
C ASN A 58 -17.07 -13.13 30.56
N THR A 59 -17.17 -12.08 31.37
CA THR A 59 -16.09 -11.10 31.58
C THR A 59 -14.86 -11.77 32.18
N ALA A 60 -15.04 -12.63 33.20
CA ALA A 60 -13.95 -13.36 33.82
C ALA A 60 -13.26 -14.32 32.85
N TYR A 61 -14.03 -15.01 32.01
CA TYR A 61 -13.53 -15.90 30.96
C TYR A 61 -12.71 -15.14 29.92
N MET A 62 -13.28 -14.09 29.33
CA MET A 62 -12.62 -13.28 28.30
C MET A 62 -11.34 -12.63 28.82
N THR A 63 -11.39 -12.06 30.03
CA THR A 63 -10.22 -11.44 30.66
C THR A 63 -9.10 -12.46 30.88
N HIS A 64 -9.43 -13.65 31.37
CA HIS A 64 -8.42 -14.68 31.60
C HIS A 64 -7.84 -15.22 30.29
N ARG A 65 -8.68 -15.46 29.28
CA ARG A 65 -8.25 -15.86 27.94
C ARG A 65 -7.31 -14.82 27.31
N ASN A 66 -7.64 -13.55 27.42
CA ASN A 66 -6.79 -12.45 26.94
C ASN A 66 -5.45 -12.39 27.68
N ARG A 67 -5.43 -12.61 29.00
CA ARG A 67 -4.18 -12.68 29.78
C ARG A 67 -3.30 -13.85 29.34
N ILE A 68 -3.89 -15.02 29.07
CA ILE A 68 -3.16 -16.17 28.52
C ILE A 68 -2.60 -15.85 27.13
N HIS A 69 -3.38 -15.19 26.27
CA HIS A 69 -2.90 -14.75 24.96
C HIS A 69 -1.74 -13.77 25.06
N GLN A 70 -1.84 -12.75 25.93
CA GLN A 70 -0.77 -11.78 26.15
C GLN A 70 0.48 -12.43 26.73
N TYR A 71 0.32 -13.35 27.68
CA TYR A 71 1.43 -14.11 28.25
C TYR A 71 2.17 -14.90 27.19
N TYR A 72 1.45 -15.66 26.35
CA TYR A 72 2.08 -16.48 25.33
C TYR A 72 2.59 -15.70 24.11
N ALA A 73 2.15 -14.46 23.92
CA ALA A 73 2.69 -13.58 22.89
C ALA A 73 4.14 -13.14 23.17
N LEU A 74 4.62 -13.25 24.42
CA LEU A 74 5.98 -12.90 24.81
C LEU A 74 7.04 -13.88 24.28
N PHE A 75 6.64 -15.13 24.03
CA PHE A 75 7.56 -16.18 23.64
C PHE A 75 7.72 -16.26 22.13
N SER A 76 8.95 -16.56 21.69
CA SER A 76 9.30 -16.57 20.28
C SER A 76 9.31 -17.96 19.67
N THR A 77 9.31 -19.01 20.50
CA THR A 77 9.36 -20.41 20.06
C THR A 77 8.33 -21.28 20.77
N LYS A 78 7.92 -22.38 20.13
CA LYS A 78 6.90 -23.28 20.68
C LYS A 78 7.42 -24.06 21.89
N GLU A 79 8.72 -24.34 21.89
CA GLU A 79 9.45 -25.11 22.89
C GLU A 79 9.51 -24.33 24.21
N GLU A 80 9.86 -23.04 24.14
CA GLU A 80 9.87 -22.12 25.28
C GLU A 80 8.48 -22.03 25.95
N VAL A 81 7.43 -22.04 25.13
CA VAL A 81 6.06 -22.00 25.65
C VAL A 81 5.65 -23.28 26.38
N LEU A 82 6.12 -24.44 25.93
CA LEU A 82 5.84 -25.72 26.57
C LEU A 82 6.52 -25.84 27.94
N GLU A 83 7.63 -25.13 28.15
CA GLU A 83 8.34 -25.05 29.44
C GLU A 83 7.66 -24.09 30.44
N HIS A 84 6.73 -23.26 29.98
CA HIS A 84 6.04 -22.25 30.78
C HIS A 84 4.53 -22.53 30.95
N PRO A 85 4.14 -23.41 31.88
CA PRO A 85 2.74 -23.71 32.16
C PRO A 85 2.02 -22.49 32.76
N VAL A 86 0.77 -22.26 32.37
CA VAL A 86 -0.05 -21.15 32.89
C VAL A 86 -0.16 -21.23 34.42
N PRO A 87 0.14 -20.13 35.15
CA PRO A 87 -0.01 -20.09 36.60
C PRO A 87 -1.46 -20.34 37.02
N ASN A 88 -1.65 -21.16 38.07
CA ASN A 88 -2.95 -21.40 38.72
C ASN A 88 -4.00 -22.18 37.86
N MET A 89 -3.54 -23.10 36.99
CA MET A 89 -4.41 -24.06 36.28
C MET A 89 -4.40 -25.44 36.93
N LYS A 90 -5.56 -26.13 36.96
CA LYS A 90 -5.64 -27.55 37.37
C LYS A 90 -5.00 -28.43 36.28
N LYS A 91 -4.06 -29.30 36.70
CA LYS A 91 -3.22 -30.14 35.81
C LYS A 91 -3.99 -30.99 34.78
N LYS A 92 -5.24 -31.40 35.08
CA LYS A 92 -6.04 -32.29 34.23
C LYS A 92 -6.67 -31.61 32.99
N ASN A 93 -6.88 -30.30 33.02
CA ASN A 93 -7.55 -29.56 31.93
C ASN A 93 -6.59 -28.61 31.16
N GLY A 94 -5.36 -28.44 31.65
CA GLY A 94 -4.42 -27.43 31.17
C GLY A 94 -3.67 -27.81 29.90
N LEU A 95 -3.13 -29.03 29.81
CA LEU A 95 -2.20 -29.41 28.73
C LEU A 95 -2.80 -29.36 27.31
N PRO A 96 -4.00 -29.92 27.03
CA PRO A 96 -4.59 -29.85 25.69
C PRO A 96 -4.98 -28.43 25.29
N SER A 97 -5.55 -27.66 26.22
CA SER A 97 -6.03 -26.30 25.97
C SER A 97 -4.90 -25.28 25.75
N VAL A 98 -3.81 -25.42 26.51
CA VAL A 98 -2.60 -24.61 26.34
C VAL A 98 -1.97 -24.90 24.98
N ASN A 99 -1.81 -26.17 24.61
CA ASN A 99 -1.24 -26.53 23.31
C ASN A 99 -2.03 -25.93 22.14
N TYR A 100 -3.37 -25.94 22.20
CA TYR A 100 -4.23 -25.33 21.17
C TYR A 100 -4.04 -23.81 21.04
N LEU A 101 -4.02 -23.08 22.16
CA LEU A 101 -3.84 -21.62 22.16
C LEU A 101 -2.45 -21.22 21.64
N VAL A 102 -1.44 -21.97 22.04
CA VAL A 102 -0.04 -21.74 21.69
C VAL A 102 0.20 -22.00 20.20
N LEU A 103 -0.23 -23.17 19.70
CA LEU A 103 -0.13 -23.52 18.28
C LEU A 103 -0.85 -22.50 17.38
N ASN A 104 -2.03 -22.03 17.80
CA ASN A 104 -2.77 -21.02 17.06
C ASN A 104 -2.08 -19.66 17.03
N ASN A 105 -1.50 -19.21 18.13
CA ASN A 105 -0.75 -17.96 18.18
C ASN A 105 0.49 -18.03 17.28
N PHE A 106 1.25 -19.13 17.35
CA PHE A 106 2.41 -19.35 16.50
C PHE A 106 2.05 -19.38 15.02
N ARG A 107 1.02 -20.13 14.66
CA ARG A 107 0.53 -20.19 13.27
C ARG A 107 0.22 -18.80 12.72
N LYS A 108 -0.57 -18.01 13.46
CA LYS A 108 -0.94 -16.65 13.04
C LYS A 108 0.26 -15.73 12.88
N LYS A 109 1.25 -15.84 13.78
CA LYS A 109 2.50 -15.07 13.69
C LYS A 109 3.31 -15.44 12.46
N MET A 110 3.39 -16.73 12.13
CA MET A 110 4.08 -17.21 10.92
C MET A 110 3.38 -16.76 9.64
N GLU A 111 2.04 -16.84 9.59
CA GLU A 111 1.24 -16.35 8.45
C GLU A 111 1.45 -14.84 8.23
N ALA A 112 1.48 -14.04 9.31
CA ALA A 112 1.73 -12.60 9.22
C ALA A 112 3.14 -12.28 8.70
N LEU A 113 4.18 -13.03 9.13
CA LEU A 113 5.55 -12.86 8.65
C LEU A 113 5.69 -13.25 7.18
N GLN A 114 5.03 -14.33 6.74
CA GLN A 114 5.00 -14.74 5.34
C GLN A 114 4.38 -13.66 4.46
N LEU A 115 3.24 -13.09 4.88
CA LEU A 115 2.61 -11.98 4.18
C LEU A 115 3.54 -10.78 4.11
N GLN A 116 4.19 -10.39 5.21
CA GLN A 116 5.14 -9.26 5.19
C GLN A 116 6.30 -9.47 4.21
N HIS A 117 6.85 -10.68 4.14
CA HIS A 117 7.89 -11.02 3.20
C HIS A 117 7.39 -10.94 1.74
N GLU A 118 6.20 -11.48 1.46
CA GLU A 118 5.58 -11.41 0.13
C GLU A 118 5.28 -9.97 -0.30
N TYR A 119 4.67 -9.16 0.57
CA TYR A 119 4.43 -7.74 0.32
C TYR A 119 5.73 -6.96 0.12
N GLY A 120 6.78 -7.27 0.89
CA GLY A 120 8.11 -6.67 0.73
C GLY A 120 8.73 -7.00 -0.62
N GLY A 121 8.70 -8.27 -1.04
CA GLY A 121 9.21 -8.69 -2.34
C GLY A 121 8.51 -8.02 -3.50
N ARG A 122 7.18 -7.98 -3.48
CA ARG A 122 6.36 -7.31 -4.52
C ARG A 122 6.59 -5.80 -4.59
N LEU A 123 6.84 -5.16 -3.44
CA LEU A 123 7.14 -3.73 -3.40
C LEU A 123 8.50 -3.41 -4.04
N GLU A 124 9.52 -4.21 -3.77
CA GLU A 124 10.84 -4.03 -4.38
C GLU A 124 10.81 -4.32 -5.89
N GLU A 125 10.07 -5.34 -6.32
CA GLU A 125 9.85 -5.62 -7.75
C GLU A 125 9.19 -4.43 -8.47
N ALA A 126 8.11 -3.88 -7.90
CA ALA A 126 7.42 -2.72 -8.46
C ALA A 126 8.30 -1.46 -8.52
N LYS A 127 9.18 -1.26 -7.51
CA LYS A 127 10.14 -0.14 -7.52
C LYS A 127 11.14 -0.27 -8.67
N MET A 128 11.68 -1.47 -8.87
CA MET A 128 12.61 -1.76 -9.97
C MET A 128 11.96 -1.53 -11.34
N GLU A 129 10.71 -1.96 -11.53
CA GLU A 129 9.97 -1.76 -12.78
C GLU A 129 9.71 -0.27 -13.07
N ILE A 130 9.33 0.51 -12.05
CA ILE A 130 9.14 1.97 -12.17
C ILE A 130 10.44 2.66 -12.59
N GLU A 131 11.58 2.28 -12.00
CA GLU A 131 12.88 2.85 -12.34
C GLU A 131 13.27 2.53 -13.79
N GLU A 132 13.02 1.31 -14.25
CA GLU A 132 13.25 0.93 -15.64
C GLU A 132 12.38 1.73 -16.62
N ILE A 133 11.09 1.90 -16.31
CA ILE A 133 10.17 2.72 -17.13
C ILE A 133 10.68 4.16 -17.21
N ARG A 134 11.12 4.75 -16.10
CA ARG A 134 11.70 6.11 -16.07
C ARG A 134 12.97 6.21 -16.92
N ALA A 135 13.84 5.20 -16.87
CA ALA A 135 15.05 5.16 -17.68
C ALA A 135 14.74 5.09 -19.19
N ARG A 136 13.74 4.28 -19.58
CA ARG A 136 13.26 4.19 -20.95
C ARG A 136 12.65 5.51 -21.43
N GLN A 137 11.86 6.18 -20.58
CA GLN A 137 11.26 7.48 -20.93
C GLN A 137 12.34 8.54 -21.16
N LYS A 138 13.34 8.63 -20.27
CA LYS A 138 14.46 9.56 -20.43
C LYS A 138 15.24 9.35 -21.72
N LYS A 139 15.37 8.10 -22.19
CA LYS A 139 15.99 7.80 -23.50
C LYS A 139 15.12 8.30 -24.65
N LYS A 140 13.80 8.08 -24.60
CA LYS A 140 12.86 8.58 -25.61
C LYS A 140 12.88 10.11 -25.68
N ASP A 141 12.87 10.79 -24.54
CA ASP A 141 12.90 12.25 -24.47
C ASP A 141 14.18 12.81 -25.11
N LYS A 142 15.34 12.19 -24.85
CA LYS A 142 16.61 12.56 -25.49
C LYS A 142 16.57 12.41 -27.01
N VAL A 143 15.98 11.32 -27.50
CA VAL A 143 15.83 11.10 -28.96
C VAL A 143 14.91 12.16 -29.55
N PHE A 144 13.80 12.47 -28.87
CA PHE A 144 12.84 13.48 -29.31
C PHE A 144 13.48 14.88 -29.40
N VAL A 145 14.24 15.29 -28.38
CA VAL A 145 14.97 16.57 -28.39
C VAL A 145 15.95 16.62 -29.56
N ARG A 146 16.74 15.55 -29.75
CA ARG A 146 17.74 15.52 -30.82
C ARG A 146 17.11 15.52 -32.22
N GLN A 147 15.95 14.88 -32.38
CA GLN A 147 15.19 14.93 -33.63
C GLN A 147 14.69 16.35 -33.92
N ALA A 148 14.16 17.05 -32.92
CA ALA A 148 13.70 18.43 -33.06
C ALA A 148 14.84 19.40 -33.43
N GLU A 149 16.04 19.20 -32.87
CA GLU A 149 17.23 19.97 -33.22
C GLU A 149 17.63 19.78 -34.69
N ILE A 150 17.63 18.54 -35.18
CA ILE A 150 17.94 18.22 -36.58
C ILE A 150 16.90 18.87 -37.52
N GLU A 151 15.62 18.77 -37.19
CA GLU A 151 14.56 19.39 -38.00
C GLU A 151 14.60 20.92 -37.99
N ARG A 152 15.02 21.53 -36.87
CA ARG A 152 15.23 22.97 -36.81
C ARG A 152 16.39 23.38 -37.70
N ALA A 153 17.53 22.68 -37.62
CA ALA A 153 18.70 22.96 -38.45
C ALA A 153 18.39 22.83 -39.95
N MET A 154 17.62 21.81 -40.35
CA MET A 154 17.18 21.66 -41.75
C MET A 154 16.32 22.82 -42.22
N ARG A 155 15.39 23.31 -41.38
CA ARG A 155 14.54 24.47 -41.70
C ARG A 155 15.37 25.75 -41.86
N GLU A 156 16.32 25.97 -40.96
CA GLU A 156 17.23 27.11 -41.02
C GLU A 156 18.09 27.07 -42.30
N GLN A 157 18.61 25.91 -42.67
CA GLN A 157 19.37 25.75 -43.91
C GLN A 157 18.52 26.03 -45.17
N GLN A 158 17.27 25.56 -45.20
CA GLN A 158 16.34 25.85 -46.30
C GLN A 158 16.00 27.35 -46.38
N GLN A 159 15.78 28.00 -45.24
CA GLN A 159 15.52 29.43 -45.18
C GLN A 159 16.71 30.23 -45.72
N HIS A 160 17.93 29.92 -45.26
CA HIS A 160 19.15 30.56 -45.75
C HIS A 160 19.32 30.39 -47.27
N LEU A 161 19.01 29.21 -47.82
CA LEU A 161 19.05 28.98 -49.27
C LEU A 161 18.02 29.84 -50.02
N MET A 162 16.81 29.99 -49.48
CA MET A 162 15.78 30.86 -50.06
C MET A 162 16.20 32.32 -50.04
N GLU A 163 16.77 32.79 -48.92
CA GLU A 163 17.29 34.16 -48.78
C GLU A 163 18.42 34.43 -49.78
N GLN A 164 19.35 33.48 -49.96
CA GLN A 164 20.39 33.59 -50.99
C GLN A 164 19.81 33.69 -52.41
N LYS A 165 18.81 32.85 -52.72
CA LYS A 165 18.17 32.88 -54.04
C LYS A 165 17.44 34.20 -54.28
N GLN A 166 16.70 34.70 -53.30
CA GLN A 166 16.02 35.99 -53.38
C GLN A 166 17.00 37.14 -53.59
N HIS A 167 18.11 37.15 -52.83
CA HIS A 167 19.15 38.15 -52.99
C HIS A 167 19.75 38.13 -54.40
N LEU A 168 20.02 36.94 -54.96
CA LEU A 168 20.54 36.81 -56.32
C LEU A 168 19.55 37.30 -57.37
N GLU A 169 18.27 36.95 -57.26
CA GLU A 169 17.21 37.42 -58.15
C GLU A 169 17.06 38.94 -58.08
N GLU A 170 17.15 39.52 -56.88
CA GLU A 170 17.10 40.98 -56.70
C GLU A 170 18.31 41.67 -57.35
N GLN A 171 19.51 41.11 -57.21
CA GLN A 171 20.70 41.61 -57.90
C GLN A 171 20.55 41.58 -59.42
N GLN A 172 20.02 40.48 -59.97
CA GLN A 172 19.76 40.35 -61.40
C GLN A 172 18.73 41.40 -61.88
N ARG A 173 17.64 41.60 -61.15
CA ARG A 173 16.63 42.62 -61.48
C ARG A 173 17.24 44.02 -61.48
N LYS A 174 18.09 44.36 -60.50
CA LYS A 174 18.78 45.66 -60.44
C LYS A 174 19.70 45.85 -61.65
N GLN A 175 20.47 44.83 -62.03
CA GLN A 175 21.34 44.90 -63.20
C GLN A 175 20.54 45.06 -64.51
N GLN A 176 19.44 44.32 -64.68
CA GLN A 176 18.57 44.46 -65.85
C GLN A 176 17.95 45.86 -65.93
N ALA A 177 17.42 46.38 -64.83
CA ALA A 177 16.84 47.72 -64.79
C ALA A 177 17.90 48.81 -65.08
N GLU A 178 19.14 48.62 -64.65
CA GLU A 178 20.23 49.54 -64.97
C GLU A 178 20.60 49.49 -66.47
N GLN A 179 20.71 48.28 -67.04
CA GLN A 179 20.95 48.11 -68.48
C GLN A 179 19.84 48.74 -69.32
N GLU A 180 18.58 48.54 -68.95
CA GLU A 180 17.43 49.11 -69.63
C GLU A 180 17.42 50.64 -69.56
N LYS A 181 17.69 51.22 -68.39
CA LYS A 181 17.86 52.68 -68.23
C LYS A 181 18.96 53.24 -69.12
N ARG A 182 20.11 52.56 -69.24
CA ARG A 182 21.19 52.98 -70.13
C ARG A 182 20.78 52.94 -71.60
N LEU A 183 20.04 51.91 -72.01
CA LEU A 183 19.55 51.80 -73.39
C LEU A 183 18.55 52.92 -73.71
N GLN A 184 17.62 53.20 -72.80
CA GLN A 184 16.65 54.29 -72.95
C GLN A 184 17.35 55.66 -73.04
N LEU A 185 18.39 55.88 -72.22
CA LEU A 185 19.19 57.11 -72.28
C LEU A 185 19.89 57.26 -73.64
N LEU A 186 20.50 56.19 -74.15
CA LEU A 186 21.15 56.19 -75.45
C LEU A 186 20.16 56.48 -76.59
N GLN A 187 18.96 55.88 -76.53
CA GLN A 187 17.87 56.14 -77.48
C GLN A 187 17.40 57.60 -77.43
N ALA A 188 17.25 58.18 -76.24
CA ALA A 188 16.89 59.58 -76.08
C ALA A 188 17.95 60.51 -76.68
N GLN A 189 19.23 60.24 -76.42
CA GLN A 189 20.35 61.01 -76.99
C GLN A 189 20.39 60.94 -78.52
N MET A 190 20.16 59.76 -79.12
CA MET A 190 20.08 59.63 -80.58
C MET A 190 18.87 60.38 -81.16
N HIS A 191 17.74 60.39 -80.44
CA HIS A 191 16.54 61.11 -80.89
C HIS A 191 16.75 62.64 -80.87
N GLU A 192 17.37 63.18 -79.82
CA GLU A 192 17.74 64.61 -79.75
C GLU A 192 18.67 65.01 -80.91
N GLN A 193 19.68 64.19 -81.22
CA GLN A 193 20.60 64.45 -82.34
C GLN A 193 19.93 64.44 -83.72
N MET A 194 18.80 63.73 -83.89
CA MET A 194 18.05 63.73 -85.16
C MET A 194 17.03 64.88 -85.27
N ILE A 195 16.66 65.52 -84.17
CA ILE A 195 15.73 66.67 -84.16
C ILE A 195 16.48 67.99 -84.41
N GLU A 196 17.79 68.04 -84.17
CA GLU A 196 18.63 69.23 -84.35
C GLU A 196 19.30 69.37 -85.75
N GLN A 197 18.94 68.53 -86.73
CA GLN A 197 19.34 68.66 -88.16
C GLN A 197 18.18 69.12 -89.05
#